data_AF-A0A365ZKT8-F1
#
_entry.id   AF-A0A365ZKT8-F1
#
_cell.length_a   1.000
_cell.length_b   1.000
_cell.length_c   1.000
_cell.angle_alpha   90.00
_cell.angle_beta   90.00
_cell.angle_gamma   90.00
#
_symmetry.space_group_name_H-M   'P 1'
#
loop_
_entity.id
_entity.type
_entity.pdbx_description
1 polymer ?
#
loop_
_entity_poly.entity_id
_entity_poly.type
_entity_poly.pdbx_seq_one_letter_code
_entity_poly.pdbx_strand_id
1 'polypeptide(L)'
;MDESGKPYTTDEVLHAVALIQAHLAEDEEAVQALQDETEESARQCARSMFALAHVIVFGQIIPEMWVIKQNLDFGHTSRVPELNLAIHVLKRMEERIGLAHVHPVVGALSAGDVMDLIIQCTGTRMEDVPGFLDTVRERALRTAQF
;
A
#
# COMPACT_ATOMS: atom_id res chain seq x y z
N MET A 1 8.33 -1.59 -19.74
CA MET A 1 9.67 -1.15 -19.26
C MET A 1 10.17 -2.08 -18.15
N ASP A 2 11.47 -2.41 -18.09
CA ASP A 2 12.05 -3.36 -17.13
C ASP A 2 11.56 -3.06 -15.70
N GLU A 3 10.85 -3.99 -15.05
CA GLU A 3 10.42 -3.87 -13.64
C GLU A 3 11.64 -3.84 -12.68
N SER A 4 12.87 -3.92 -13.21
CA SER A 4 14.17 -4.08 -12.56
C SER A 4 14.61 -2.99 -11.56
N GLY A 5 13.73 -2.06 -11.21
CA GLY A 5 13.98 -1.05 -10.17
C GLY A 5 12.92 -0.97 -9.07
N LYS A 6 11.75 -1.61 -9.22
CA LYS A 6 10.68 -1.56 -8.22
C LYS A 6 10.79 -2.74 -7.27
N PRO A 7 10.57 -2.58 -5.95
CA PRO A 7 10.59 -3.70 -5.02
C PRO A 7 9.28 -4.52 -5.04
N TYR A 8 8.40 -4.27 -6.02
CA TYR A 8 7.10 -4.90 -6.19
C TYR A 8 6.71 -5.02 -7.67
N THR A 9 5.78 -5.93 -7.97
CA THR A 9 5.16 -6.10 -9.29
C THR A 9 3.85 -5.35 -9.41
N THR A 10 3.38 -5.13 -10.65
CA THR A 10 2.06 -4.53 -10.87
C THR A 10 0.93 -5.38 -10.27
N ASP A 11 1.02 -6.71 -10.39
CA ASP A 11 0.00 -7.63 -9.90
C ASP A 11 -0.15 -7.56 -8.37
N GLU A 12 0.96 -7.37 -7.64
CA GLU A 12 0.93 -7.18 -6.18
C GLU A 12 0.15 -5.92 -5.79
N VAL A 13 0.29 -4.83 -6.55
CA VAL A 13 -0.48 -3.61 -6.32
C VAL A 13 -1.97 -3.84 -6.60
N LEU A 14 -2.29 -4.49 -7.73
CA LEU A 14 -3.68 -4.77 -8.11
C LEU A 14 -4.37 -5.71 -7.14
N HIS A 15 -3.66 -6.73 -6.66
CA HIS A 15 -4.15 -7.67 -5.66
C HIS A 15 -4.46 -6.96 -4.34
N ALA A 16 -3.58 -6.08 -3.87
CA ALA A 16 -3.82 -5.29 -2.66
C ALA A 16 -5.06 -4.40 -2.77
N VAL A 17 -5.22 -3.72 -3.91
CA VAL A 17 -6.39 -2.88 -4.19
C VAL A 17 -7.67 -3.72 -4.15
N ALA A 18 -7.69 -4.85 -4.86
CA ALA A 18 -8.85 -5.73 -4.90
C ALA A 18 -9.22 -6.24 -3.51
N LEU A 19 -8.24 -6.66 -2.71
CA LEU A 19 -8.47 -7.19 -1.37
C LEU A 19 -9.03 -6.13 -0.41
N ILE A 20 -8.48 -4.90 -0.41
CA ILE A 20 -9.02 -3.82 0.41
C ILE A 20 -10.43 -3.42 -0.05
N GLN A 21 -10.66 -3.33 -1.35
CA GLN A 21 -11.99 -3.01 -1.89
C GLN A 21 -13.03 -4.08 -1.51
N ALA A 22 -12.67 -5.36 -1.57
CA ALA A 22 -13.54 -6.45 -1.14
C ALA A 22 -13.89 -6.37 0.36
N HIS A 23 -12.90 -6.10 1.21
CA HIS A 23 -13.13 -5.88 2.64
C HIS A 23 -14.02 -4.66 2.92
N LEU A 24 -13.83 -3.54 2.22
CA LEU A 24 -14.64 -2.33 2.38
C LEU A 24 -16.09 -2.54 1.90
N ALA A 25 -16.29 -3.42 0.92
CA ALA A 25 -17.62 -3.79 0.43
C ALA A 25 -18.30 -4.87 1.30
N GLU A 26 -17.62 -5.38 2.33
CA GLU A 26 -18.06 -6.53 3.12
C GLU A 26 -18.36 -7.78 2.25
N ASP A 27 -17.63 -7.94 1.14
CA ASP A 27 -17.78 -9.05 0.20
C ASP A 27 -16.89 -10.23 0.61
N GLU A 28 -17.43 -11.08 1.48
CA GLU A 28 -16.71 -12.25 2.01
C GLU A 28 -16.33 -13.27 0.92
N GLU A 29 -17.13 -13.39 -0.15
CA GLU A 29 -16.85 -14.32 -1.25
C GLU A 29 -15.63 -13.83 -2.07
N ALA A 30 -15.58 -12.54 -2.37
CA ALA A 30 -14.42 -11.95 -3.05
C ALA A 30 -13.15 -12.01 -2.19
N VAL A 31 -13.26 -11.79 -0.87
CA VAL A 31 -12.12 -11.94 0.05
C VAL A 31 -11.60 -13.37 0.03
N GLN A 32 -12.47 -14.38 0.14
CA GLN A 32 -12.06 -15.79 0.10
C GLN A 32 -11.46 -16.21 -1.25
N ALA A 33 -11.91 -15.61 -2.34
CA ALA A 33 -11.35 -15.87 -3.68
C ALA A 33 -9.94 -15.26 -3.85
N LEU A 34 -9.64 -14.18 -3.12
CA LEU A 34 -8.36 -13.49 -3.19
C LEU A 34 -7.36 -14.00 -2.14
N GLN A 35 -7.84 -14.49 -1.00
CA GLN A 35 -7.00 -14.91 0.11
C GLN A 35 -7.54 -16.20 0.75
N ASP A 36 -6.70 -17.23 0.81
CA ASP A 36 -6.95 -18.46 1.57
C ASP A 36 -6.10 -18.53 2.86
N GLU A 37 -6.28 -19.60 3.65
CA GLU A 37 -5.58 -19.83 4.92
C GLU A 37 -4.16 -20.43 4.77
N THR A 38 -3.58 -20.42 3.56
CA THR A 38 -2.23 -20.95 3.33
C THR A 38 -1.13 -19.95 3.68
N GLU A 39 0.08 -20.49 3.94
CA GLU A 39 1.29 -19.70 4.17
C GLU A 39 1.64 -18.81 2.96
N GLU A 40 1.46 -19.35 1.76
CA GLU A 40 1.75 -18.66 0.50
C GLU A 40 0.80 -17.48 0.29
N SER A 41 -0.50 -17.68 0.54
CA SER A 41 -1.51 -16.61 0.53
C SER A 41 -1.20 -15.51 1.55
N ALA A 42 -0.83 -15.88 2.79
CA ALA A 42 -0.44 -14.90 3.80
C ALA A 42 0.78 -14.06 3.38
N ARG A 43 1.78 -14.69 2.74
CA ARG A 43 2.94 -13.99 2.17
C ARG A 43 2.57 -13.10 0.99
N GLN A 44 1.70 -13.57 0.10
CA GLN A 44 1.20 -12.80 -1.04
C GLN A 44 0.42 -11.56 -0.56
N CYS A 45 -0.44 -11.72 0.44
CA CYS A 45 -1.15 -10.62 1.07
C CYS A 45 -0.16 -9.59 1.65
N ALA A 46 0.84 -10.01 2.42
CA ALA A 46 1.83 -9.11 3.00
C ALA A 46 2.64 -8.36 1.92
N ARG A 47 3.06 -9.06 0.85
CA ARG A 47 3.75 -8.45 -0.29
C ARG A 47 2.87 -7.44 -1.02
N SER A 48 1.61 -7.78 -1.23
CA SER A 48 0.63 -6.91 -1.88
C SER A 48 0.40 -5.63 -1.06
N MET A 49 0.22 -5.75 0.24
CA MET A 49 0.08 -4.58 1.13
C MET A 49 1.34 -3.70 1.11
N PHE A 50 2.53 -4.31 1.15
CA PHE A 50 3.78 -3.56 1.00
C PHE A 50 3.87 -2.83 -0.35
N ALA A 51 3.49 -3.49 -1.45
CA ALA A 51 3.47 -2.89 -2.78
C ALA A 51 2.56 -1.65 -2.82
N LEU A 52 1.35 -1.77 -2.30
CA LEU A 52 0.40 -0.66 -2.23
C LEU A 52 0.89 0.48 -1.33
N ALA A 53 1.42 0.17 -0.14
CA ALA A 53 2.03 1.17 0.73
C ALA A 53 3.18 1.90 0.02
N HIS A 54 4.03 1.18 -0.71
CA HIS A 54 5.13 1.78 -1.45
C HIS A 54 4.63 2.73 -2.55
N VAL A 55 3.57 2.37 -3.27
CA VAL A 55 2.95 3.24 -4.27
C VAL A 55 2.39 4.51 -3.61
N ILE A 56 1.71 4.40 -2.48
CA ILE A 56 1.11 5.55 -1.79
C ILE A 56 2.20 6.48 -1.23
N VAL A 57 3.21 5.93 -0.55
CA VAL A 57 4.27 6.70 0.08
C VAL A 57 5.08 7.47 -0.96
N PHE A 58 5.59 6.79 -1.99
CA PHE A 58 6.47 7.43 -2.98
C PHE A 58 5.71 8.12 -4.11
N GLY A 59 4.50 7.67 -4.43
CA GLY A 59 3.69 8.20 -5.53
C GLY A 59 2.79 9.37 -5.12
N GLN A 60 2.51 9.53 -3.83
CA GLN A 60 1.62 10.60 -3.36
C GLN A 60 2.14 11.34 -2.12
N ILE A 61 2.39 10.65 -1.01
CA ILE A 61 2.75 11.31 0.26
C ILE A 61 4.02 12.16 0.08
N ILE A 62 5.09 11.56 -0.43
CA ILE A 62 6.35 12.25 -0.68
C ILE A 62 6.19 13.44 -1.66
N PRO A 63 5.58 13.24 -2.87
CA PRO A 63 5.30 14.34 -3.78
C PRO A 63 4.46 15.47 -3.18
N GLU A 64 3.38 15.17 -2.46
CA GLU A 64 2.53 16.20 -1.84
C GLU A 64 3.30 16.99 -0.77
N MET A 65 4.15 16.31 0.00
CA MET A 65 4.96 16.94 1.02
C MET A 65 6.02 17.89 0.43
N TRP A 66 6.63 17.53 -0.71
CA TRP A 66 7.66 18.36 -1.35
C TRP A 66 7.11 19.42 -2.32
N VAL A 67 6.04 19.11 -3.04
CA VAL A 67 5.50 20.00 -4.09
C VAL A 67 4.46 20.96 -3.53
N ILE A 68 3.61 20.51 -2.59
CA ILE A 68 2.43 21.26 -2.17
C ILE A 68 2.62 21.91 -0.81
N LYS A 69 3.20 21.20 0.17
CA LYS A 69 3.19 21.68 1.55
C LYS A 69 4.35 22.57 1.92
N GLN A 70 5.60 22.29 1.52
CA GLN A 70 6.71 23.22 1.78
C GLN A 70 7.84 23.01 0.76
N ASN A 71 8.41 24.13 0.30
CA ASN A 71 9.56 24.25 -0.59
C ASN A 71 10.86 23.73 0.08
N LEU A 72 10.85 22.47 0.53
CA LEU A 72 11.88 21.84 1.35
C LEU A 72 12.84 21.02 0.49
N ASP A 73 14.13 21.21 0.74
CA ASP A 73 15.19 20.41 0.13
C ASP A 73 15.19 18.98 0.67
N PHE A 74 15.43 17.98 -0.21
CA PHE A 74 15.39 16.54 0.08
C PHE A 74 16.27 16.12 1.29
N GLY A 75 17.30 16.89 1.63
CA GLY A 75 18.17 16.63 2.78
C GLY A 75 17.58 16.94 4.16
N HIS A 76 16.42 17.60 4.24
CA HIS A 76 15.82 18.07 5.50
C HIS A 76 14.64 17.21 6.01
N THR A 77 14.46 16.00 5.48
CA THR A 77 13.38 15.06 5.80
C THR A 77 13.31 14.64 7.28
N SER A 78 14.42 14.76 8.01
CA SER A 78 14.48 14.54 9.47
C SER A 78 13.57 15.46 10.29
N ARG A 79 13.06 16.56 9.69
CA ARG A 79 12.16 17.53 10.34
C ARG A 79 10.70 17.41 9.93
N VAL A 80 10.31 16.38 9.16
CA VAL A 80 8.91 16.19 8.74
C VAL A 80 8.36 14.89 9.33
N PRO A 81 7.66 14.96 10.49
CA PRO A 81 7.21 13.78 11.23
C PRO A 81 6.35 12.81 10.40
N GLU A 82 5.50 13.33 9.52
CA GLU A 82 4.58 12.54 8.68
C GLU A 82 5.35 11.68 7.67
N LEU A 83 6.45 12.19 7.11
CA LEU A 83 7.29 11.44 6.18
C LEU A 83 8.07 10.35 6.91
N ASN A 84 8.60 10.65 8.10
CA ASN A 84 9.30 9.66 8.90
C ASN A 84 8.35 8.54 9.35
N LEU A 85 7.11 8.89 9.70
CA LEU A 85 6.08 7.91 10.03
C LEU A 85 5.76 7.04 8.82
N ALA A 86 5.50 7.63 7.65
CA ALA A 86 5.20 6.90 6.43
C ALA A 86 6.33 5.94 6.02
N ILE A 87 7.59 6.39 6.07
CA ILE A 87 8.77 5.55 5.80
C ILE A 87 8.90 4.43 6.84
N HIS A 88 8.65 4.74 8.12
CA HIS A 88 8.72 3.74 9.19
C HIS A 88 7.67 2.65 9.02
N VAL A 89 6.41 3.01 8.69
CA VAL A 89 5.36 2.04 8.37
C VAL A 89 5.79 1.17 7.20
N LEU A 90 6.31 1.76 6.12
CA LEU A 90 6.76 1.00 4.95
C LEU A 90 7.85 -0.03 5.29
N LYS A 91 8.88 0.37 6.05
CA LYS A 91 9.95 -0.55 6.51
C LYS A 91 9.40 -1.68 7.37
N ARG A 92 8.48 -1.36 8.28
CA ARG A 92 7.84 -2.37 9.14
C ARG A 92 7.01 -3.36 8.32
N MET A 93 6.33 -2.90 7.26
CA MET A 93 5.60 -3.78 6.35
C MET A 93 6.53 -4.67 5.55
N GLU A 94 7.68 -4.17 5.09
CA GLU A 94 8.71 -4.97 4.43
C GLU A 94 9.21 -6.11 5.33
N GLU A 95 9.54 -5.80 6.59
CA GLU A 95 9.96 -6.79 7.59
C GLU A 95 8.88 -7.85 7.82
N ARG A 96 7.60 -7.46 7.80
CA ARG A 96 6.46 -8.39 7.97
C ARG A 96 6.30 -9.38 6.83
N ILE A 97 6.79 -9.09 5.62
CA ILE A 97 6.81 -10.10 4.54
C ILE A 97 7.60 -11.33 4.98
N GLY A 98 8.71 -11.12 5.68
CA GLY A 98 9.54 -12.20 6.24
C GLY A 98 8.85 -12.96 7.37
N LEU A 99 7.87 -12.37 8.05
CA LEU A 99 7.15 -12.94 9.19
C LEU A 99 5.77 -13.51 8.84
N ALA A 100 5.26 -13.22 7.64
CA ALA A 100 3.91 -13.57 7.21
C ALA A 100 3.64 -15.09 7.23
N HIS A 101 4.68 -15.90 7.08
CA HIS A 101 4.58 -17.36 7.14
C HIS A 101 4.19 -17.93 8.52
N VAL A 102 4.32 -17.13 9.59
CA VAL A 102 4.14 -17.59 10.97
C VAL A 102 2.74 -17.27 11.49
N HIS A 103 2.11 -16.20 10.99
CA HIS A 103 0.89 -15.65 11.58
C HIS A 103 -0.06 -15.09 10.50
N PRO A 104 -1.20 -15.75 10.20
CA PRO A 104 -2.22 -15.24 9.27
C PRO A 104 -2.73 -13.84 9.61
N VAL A 105 -2.66 -13.44 10.90
CA VAL A 105 -3.02 -12.11 11.38
C VAL A 105 -2.20 -10.97 10.73
N VAL A 106 -1.03 -11.28 10.15
CA VAL A 106 -0.15 -10.31 9.48
C VAL A 106 -0.83 -9.66 8.28
N GLY A 107 -1.71 -10.37 7.57
CA GLY A 107 -2.48 -9.80 6.45
C GLY A 107 -3.40 -8.68 6.91
N ALA A 108 -4.25 -8.97 7.91
CA ALA A 108 -5.18 -8.00 8.49
C ALA A 108 -4.47 -6.78 9.09
N LEU A 109 -3.37 -6.99 9.82
CA LEU A 109 -2.56 -5.90 10.37
C LEU A 109 -1.93 -5.02 9.27
N SER A 110 -1.51 -5.63 8.16
CA SER A 110 -0.91 -4.89 7.04
C SER A 110 -1.96 -4.12 6.24
N ALA A 111 -3.16 -4.67 6.07
CA ALA A 111 -4.28 -3.95 5.47
C ALA A 111 -4.70 -2.74 6.33
N GLY A 112 -4.75 -2.91 7.64
CA GLY A 112 -4.99 -1.81 8.59
C GLY A 112 -3.95 -0.69 8.46
N ASP A 113 -2.66 -1.03 8.41
CA ASP A 113 -1.60 -0.03 8.25
C ASP A 113 -1.70 0.73 6.91
N VAL A 114 -2.09 0.06 5.81
CA VAL A 114 -2.33 0.73 4.51
C VAL A 114 -3.51 1.68 4.59
N MET A 115 -4.62 1.25 5.21
CA MET A 115 -5.80 2.10 5.40
C MET A 115 -5.46 3.36 6.21
N ASP A 116 -4.66 3.21 7.27
CA ASP A 116 -4.16 4.33 8.06
C ASP A 116 -3.26 5.27 7.24
N LEU A 117 -2.36 4.73 6.40
CA LEU A 117 -1.55 5.55 5.48
C LEU A 117 -2.43 6.36 4.52
N ILE A 118 -3.48 5.75 3.95
CA ILE A 118 -4.40 6.45 3.05
C ILE A 118 -5.09 7.58 3.83
N ILE A 119 -5.76 7.28 4.93
CA ILE A 119 -6.61 8.26 5.62
C ILE A 119 -5.75 9.35 6.28
N GLN A 120 -4.74 8.96 7.06
CA GLN A 120 -3.99 9.89 7.91
C GLN A 120 -2.98 10.72 7.10
N CYS A 121 -2.34 10.15 6.08
CA CYS A 121 -1.28 10.84 5.35
C CYS A 121 -1.76 11.56 4.09
N THR A 122 -2.89 11.16 3.49
CA THR A 122 -3.42 11.82 2.29
C THR A 122 -4.63 12.72 2.58
N GLY A 123 -5.24 12.61 3.77
CA GLY A 123 -6.46 13.33 4.11
C GLY A 123 -7.72 12.78 3.42
N THR A 124 -7.60 11.62 2.76
CA THR A 124 -8.74 10.90 2.18
C THR A 124 -9.72 10.49 3.29
N ARG A 125 -10.99 10.83 3.14
CA ARG A 125 -12.02 10.40 4.10
C ARG A 125 -12.34 8.93 3.87
N MET A 126 -12.81 8.23 4.90
CA MET A 126 -13.12 6.79 4.81
C MET A 126 -14.06 6.45 3.63
N GLU A 127 -15.09 7.25 3.41
CA GLU A 127 -16.05 7.09 2.29
C GLU A 127 -15.44 7.31 0.90
N ASP A 128 -14.31 8.01 0.80
CA ASP A 128 -13.63 8.31 -0.46
C ASP A 128 -12.51 7.29 -0.77
N VAL A 129 -12.18 6.40 0.16
CA VAL A 129 -11.10 5.39 0.00
C VAL A 129 -11.30 4.51 -1.24
N PRO A 130 -12.51 4.00 -1.56
CA PRO A 130 -12.71 3.20 -2.77
C PRO A 130 -12.29 3.95 -4.06
N GLY A 131 -12.64 5.23 -4.17
CA GLY A 131 -12.27 6.06 -5.33
C GLY A 131 -10.77 6.39 -5.38
N PHE A 132 -10.13 6.53 -4.22
CA PHE A 132 -8.67 6.62 -4.12
C PHE A 132 -8.01 5.35 -4.68
N LEU A 133 -8.47 4.18 -4.26
CA LEU A 133 -7.93 2.89 -4.70
C LEU A 133 -8.16 2.65 -6.20
N ASP A 134 -9.29 3.10 -6.75
CA ASP A 134 -9.53 3.06 -8.21
C ASP A 134 -8.50 3.88 -8.98
N THR A 135 -8.11 5.04 -8.46
CA THR A 135 -7.05 5.87 -9.06
C THR A 135 -5.69 5.15 -9.04
N VAL A 136 -5.37 4.47 -7.93
CA VAL A 136 -4.15 3.66 -7.84
C VAL A 136 -4.18 2.52 -8.86
N ARG A 137 -5.31 1.80 -8.96
CA ARG A 137 -5.51 0.72 -9.94
C ARG A 137 -5.31 1.21 -11.37
N GLU A 138 -5.95 2.32 -11.74
CA GLU A 138 -5.80 2.89 -13.08
C GLU A 138 -4.36 3.27 -13.41
N ARG A 139 -3.63 3.85 -12.46
CA ARG A 139 -2.22 4.20 -12.64
C ARG A 139 -1.35 2.94 -12.80
N ALA A 140 -1.59 1.91 -11.98
CA ALA A 140 -0.89 0.64 -12.08
C ALA A 140 -1.08 -0.01 -13.46
N LEU A 141 -2.35 -0.09 -13.93
CA LEU A 141 -2.69 -0.64 -15.24
C LEU A 141 -2.07 0.16 -16.40
N ARG A 142 -2.08 1.49 -16.34
CA ARG A 142 -1.42 2.32 -17.35
C ARG A 142 0.08 2.04 -17.40
N THR A 143 0.72 1.84 -16.25
CA THR A 143 2.17 1.58 -16.18
C THR A 143 2.55 0.21 -16.75
N ALA A 144 1.63 -0.77 -16.73
CA ALA A 144 1.86 -2.09 -17.31
C ALA A 144 1.68 -2.15 -18.84
N GLN A 145 1.00 -1.17 -19.45
CA GLN A 145 0.75 -1.11 -20.89
C GLN A 145 1.91 -0.49 -21.70
N PHE A 146 2.95 0.04 -21.05
CA PHE A 146 4.12 0.70 -21.66
C PHE A 146 5.45 0.08 -21.18
#